data_AF-A0A536XFN7-F1
#
_entry.id   AF-A0A536XFN7-F1
#
_cell.length_a   1.000
_cell.length_b   1.000
_cell.length_c   1.000
_cell.angle_alpha   90.00
_cell.angle_beta   90.00
_cell.angle_gamma   90.00
#
_symmetry.space_group_name_H-M   'P 1'
#
loop_
_entity.id
_entity.type
_entity.pdbx_description
1 polymer ?
#
loop_
_entity_poly.entity_id
_entity_poly.type
_entity_poly.pdbx_seq_one_letter_code
_entity_poly.pdbx_strand_id
1 'polypeptide(L)' 'MAARSAADYERGSTAEAQFRKDAAACEKQAEASAKEFGYGPYDPTHGAYNRMFDMCMRTSGYSFKPQP' A
#
# COMPACT_ATOMS: atom_id res chain seq x y z
N MET A 1 -3.62 14.17 -1.22
CA MET A 1 -4.06 12.84 -1.69
C MET A 1 -3.92 11.90 -0.49
N ALA A 2 -4.87 11.01 -0.21
CA ALA A 2 -4.71 10.09 0.92
C ALA A 2 -3.65 9.02 0.62
N ALA A 3 -2.99 8.50 1.67
CA ALA A 3 -2.10 7.36 1.56
C ALA A 3 -2.91 6.10 1.20
N ARG A 4 -2.39 5.29 0.27
CA ARG A 4 -3.01 4.02 -0.12
C ARG A 4 -3.02 3.04 1.04
N SER A 5 -4.06 2.23 1.10
CA SER A 5 -4.29 1.29 2.18
C SER A 5 -4.88 -0.02 1.64
N ALA A 6 -5.05 -1.01 2.51
CA ALA A 6 -5.74 -2.25 2.16
C ALA A 6 -7.15 -2.00 1.58
N ALA A 7 -7.81 -0.91 1.96
CA ALA A 7 -9.15 -0.58 1.47
C ALA A 7 -9.18 -0.35 -0.05
N ASP A 8 -8.06 0.07 -0.64
CA ASP A 8 -7.90 0.36 -2.06
C ASP A 8 -7.62 -0.90 -2.91
N TYR A 9 -7.56 -2.10 -2.31
CA TYR A 9 -7.22 -3.34 -3.01
C TYR A 9 -8.28 -4.42 -2.86
N GLU A 10 -8.42 -5.22 -3.91
CA GLU A 10 -9.25 -6.41 -3.97
C GLU A 10 -8.50 -7.59 -3.35
N ARG A 11 -9.08 -8.20 -2.31
CA ARG A 11 -8.54 -9.45 -1.73
C ARG A 11 -8.75 -10.67 -2.62
N GLY A 12 -9.69 -10.59 -3.58
CA GLY A 12 -10.10 -11.72 -4.41
C GLY A 12 -10.51 -12.94 -3.56
N SER A 13 -9.90 -14.09 -3.84
CA SER A 13 -10.13 -15.35 -3.13
C SER A 13 -9.36 -15.48 -1.81
N THR A 14 -8.46 -14.54 -1.48
CA THR A 14 -7.65 -14.64 -0.27
C THR A 14 -8.48 -14.41 0.98
N ALA A 15 -8.20 -15.19 2.03
CA ALA A 15 -8.83 -15.05 3.33
C ALA A 15 -8.56 -13.64 3.90
N GLU A 16 -9.58 -13.00 4.47
CA GLU A 16 -9.48 -11.63 4.96
C GLU A 16 -8.37 -11.44 6.00
N ALA A 17 -8.17 -12.43 6.88
CA ALA A 17 -7.10 -12.40 7.87
C ALA A 17 -5.70 -12.41 7.23
N GLN A 18 -5.53 -13.13 6.12
CA GLN A 18 -4.26 -13.16 5.39
C GLN A 18 -4.05 -11.86 4.63
N PHE A 19 -5.09 -11.38 3.93
CA PHE A 19 -5.06 -10.09 3.25
C PHE A 19 -4.65 -8.93 4.17
N ARG A 20 -5.25 -8.85 5.37
CA ARG A 20 -4.89 -7.82 6.34
C ARG A 20 -3.46 -7.95 6.86
N LYS A 21 -2.94 -9.16 7.02
CA LYS A 21 -1.53 -9.39 7.40
C LYS A 21 -0.58 -8.94 6.31
N ASP A 22 -0.86 -9.30 5.06
CA ASP A 22 -0.04 -8.89 3.92
C ASP A 22 -0.05 -7.37 3.75
N ALA A 23 -1.24 -6.75 3.82
CA ALA A 23 -1.36 -5.30 3.77
C ALA A 23 -0.57 -4.62 4.89
N ALA A 24 -0.69 -5.08 6.14
CA ALA A 24 0.07 -4.51 7.25
C ALA A 24 1.59 -4.67 7.10
N ALA A 25 2.06 -5.76 6.47
CA ALA A 25 3.47 -5.92 6.13
C ALA A 25 3.90 -4.92 5.04
N CYS A 26 3.06 -4.72 4.01
CA CYS A 26 3.27 -3.74 2.97
C CYS A 26 3.25 -2.29 3.51
N GLU A 27 2.39 -1.97 4.47
CA GLU A 27 2.34 -0.65 5.13
C GLU A 27 3.70 -0.35 5.77
N LYS A 28 4.25 -1.28 6.56
CA LYS A 28 5.56 -1.10 7.19
C LYS A 28 6.69 -0.88 6.19
N GLN A 29 6.69 -1.61 5.07
CA GLN A 29 7.70 -1.41 4.02
C GLN A 29 7.53 -0.06 3.30
N ALA A 30 6.28 0.35 3.06
CA ALA A 30 5.97 1.62 2.45
C ALA A 30 6.32 2.80 3.37
N GLU A 31 6.09 2.69 4.68
CA GLU A 31 6.51 3.68 5.68
C GLU A 31 8.04 3.80 5.73
N ALA A 32 8.75 2.68 5.75
CA ALA A 32 10.22 2.69 5.71
C ALA A 32 10.73 3.37 4.43
N SER A 33 10.20 3.00 3.27
CA SER A 33 10.56 3.61 1.98
C SER A 33 10.19 5.09 1.91
N ALA A 34 9.05 5.48 2.47
CA ALA A 34 8.64 6.89 2.51
C ALA A 34 9.54 7.72 3.44
N LYS A 35 10.06 7.13 4.51
CA LYS A 35 11.01 7.78 5.40
C LYS A 35 12.39 7.95 4.77
N GLU A 36 12.81 6.98 3.95
CA GLU A 36 14.12 7.00 3.28
C GLU A 36 14.12 7.81 1.98
N PHE A 37 13.05 7.72 1.18
CA PHE A 37 12.96 8.29 -0.17
C PHE A 37 11.89 9.37 -0.34
N GLY A 38 11.00 9.54 0.63
CA GLY A 38 9.98 10.60 0.59
C GLY A 38 10.53 11.94 1.09
N TYR A 39 9.82 13.03 0.78
CA TYR A 39 10.13 14.37 1.29
C TYR A 39 9.70 14.57 2.76
N GLY A 40 9.61 13.48 3.54
CA GLY A 40 9.13 13.48 4.92
C GLY A 40 7.75 14.13 5.05
N PRO A 41 7.49 14.95 6.09
CA PRO A 41 6.19 15.58 6.31
C PRO A 41 5.78 16.59 5.22
N TYR A 42 6.65 16.87 4.24
CA TYR A 42 6.40 17.79 3.12
C TYR A 42 5.99 17.09 1.83
N ASP A 43 5.73 15.77 1.83
CA ASP A 43 5.18 15.06 0.68
C ASP A 43 3.63 14.94 0.76
N PRO A 44 2.86 15.92 0.26
CA PRO A 44 1.38 15.88 0.29
C PRO A 44 0.77 14.81 -0.62
N THR A 45 1.62 14.13 -1.42
CA THR A 45 1.21 13.13 -2.40
C THR A 45 1.33 11.70 -1.89
N HIS A 46 2.08 11.48 -0.81
CA HIS A 46 2.48 10.15 -0.34
C HIS A 46 3.08 9.31 -1.47
N GLY A 47 3.82 9.92 -2.41
CA GLY A 47 4.23 9.29 -3.67
C GLY A 47 5.14 8.08 -3.46
N ALA A 48 6.18 8.22 -2.63
CA ALA A 48 7.10 7.13 -2.30
C ALA A 48 6.39 5.99 -1.55
N TYR A 49 5.56 6.36 -0.57
CA TYR A 49 4.72 5.43 0.18
C TYR A 49 3.79 4.65 -0.77
N ASN A 50 3.00 5.36 -1.58
CA ASN A 50 1.99 4.80 -2.47
C ASN A 50 2.60 3.87 -3.51
N ARG A 51 3.78 4.21 -4.03
CA ARG A 51 4.51 3.38 -4.99
C ARG A 51 4.96 2.07 -4.35
N MET A 52 5.54 2.13 -3.15
CA MET A 52 6.02 0.94 -2.46
C MET A 52 4.86 0.04 -2.01
N PHE A 53 3.80 0.64 -1.47
CA PHE A 53 2.60 -0.07 -1.07
C PHE A 53 1.94 -0.81 -2.25
N ASP A 54 1.83 -0.14 -3.41
CA ASP A 54 1.31 -0.74 -4.65
C ASP A 54 2.16 -1.89 -5.16
N MET A 55 3.48 -1.71 -5.19
CA MET A 55 4.40 -2.75 -5.63
C MET A 55 4.32 -3.98 -4.72
N CYS A 56 4.26 -3.78 -3.39
CA CYS A 56 4.12 -4.86 -2.43
C CYS A 56 2.79 -5.60 -2.59
N MET A 57 1.66 -4.89 -2.60
CA MET A 57 0.33 -5.49 -2.75
C MET A 57 0.20 -6.28 -4.06
N ARG A 58 0.72 -5.75 -5.17
CA ARG A 58 0.72 -6.44 -6.47
C ARG A 58 1.61 -7.67 -6.48
N THR A 59 2.75 -7.62 -5.80
CA THR A 59 3.65 -8.78 -5.66
C THR A 59 2.98 -9.89 -4.86
N SER A 60 2.18 -9.55 -3.85
CA SER A 60 1.33 -10.50 -3.11
C SER A 60 0.11 -10.98 -3.89
N GLY A 61 -0.10 -10.52 -5.13
CA GLY A 61 -1.18 -10.93 -6.01
C GLY A 61 -2.48 -10.14 -5.86
N TYR A 62 -2.48 -9.04 -5.10
CA TYR A 62 -3.66 -8.19 -4.92
C TYR A 62 -3.75 -7.13 -6.01
N SER A 63 -4.96 -6.87 -6.47
CA SER A 63 -5.23 -5.88 -7.51
C SER A 63 -5.83 -4.61 -6.93
N PHE A 64 -5.43 -3.45 -7.45
CA PHE A 64 -6.00 -2.17 -7.05
C PHE A 64 -7.48 -2.11 -7.49
N LYS A 65 -8.37 -1.66 -6.60
CA LYS A 65 -9.78 -1.48 -6.91
C LYS A 65 -9.91 -0.37 -7.94
N PRO A 66 -10.59 -0.59 -9.08
CA PRO A 66 -10.99 0.51 -9.94
C PRO A 66 -11.90 1.43 -9.11
N GLN A 67 -11.49 2.69 -8.92
CA GLN A 67 -12.38 3.70 -8.36
C GLN A 67 -13.48 3.98 -9.40
N PRO A 68 -14.77 4.00 -9.01
CA PRO A 68 -15.88 4.33 -9.92
C PRO A 68 -15.84 5.79 -10.40
#